data_AF-A0A943GER0-F1
#
_entry.id   AF-A0A943GER0-F1
#
_cell.length_a   1.000
_cell.length_b   1.000
_cell.length_c   1.000
_cell.angle_alpha   90.00
_cell.angle_beta   90.00
_cell.angle_gamma   90.00
#
_symmetry.space_group_name_H-M   'P 1'
#
loop_
_entity.id
_entity.type
_entity.pdbx_description
1 polymer ?
#
loop_
_entity_poly.entity_id
_entity_poly.type
_entity_poly.pdbx_seq_one_letter_code
_entity_poly.pdbx_strand_id
1 'polypeptide(L)'
;MEKYDYIFRWLKNASKAERHIDEMEDFAKKHPIIFMKFHKYSRDIVERNEDDEKYIKAKNELEKLFNQHSSDFSSVFEAVKSKFNY
;
A
#
# COMPACT_ATOMS: atom_id res chain seq x y z
N MET A 1 -11.70 6.72 -11.03
CA MET A 1 -10.98 5.85 -10.08
C MET A 1 -9.56 6.35 -10.00
N GLU A 2 -9.10 6.70 -8.80
CA GLU A 2 -7.71 7.12 -8.61
C GLU A 2 -6.76 5.95 -8.89
N LYS A 3 -5.55 6.25 -9.41
CA LYS A 3 -4.59 5.27 -9.96
C LYS A 3 -4.28 4.11 -9.01
N TYR A 4 -4.30 4.35 -7.70
CA TYR A 4 -3.96 3.37 -6.66
C TYR A 4 -5.13 3.04 -5.72
N ASP A 5 -6.37 3.37 -6.09
CA ASP A 5 -7.55 3.16 -5.22
C ASP A 5 -7.67 1.70 -4.74
N TYR A 6 -7.40 0.74 -5.65
CA TYR A 6 -7.38 -0.69 -5.34
C TYR A 6 -6.33 -1.08 -4.29
N ILE A 7 -5.19 -0.37 -4.20
CA ILE A 7 -4.18 -0.59 -3.15
C ILE A 7 -4.73 -0.14 -1.80
N PHE A 8 -5.39 1.03 -1.75
CA PHE A 8 -5.96 1.54 -0.51
C PHE A 8 -7.11 0.66 -0.02
N ARG A 9 -7.97 0.18 -0.92
CA ARG A 9 -9.02 -0.80 -0.59
C ARG A 9 -8.44 -2.11 -0.09
N TRP A 10 -7.39 -2.63 -0.73
CA TRP A 10 -6.68 -3.80 -0.24
C TRP A 10 -6.12 -3.55 1.16
N LEU A 11 -5.38 -2.47 1.38
CA LEU A 11 -4.84 -2.14 2.70
C LEU A 11 -5.94 -2.04 3.77
N LYS A 12 -7.09 -1.48 3.42
CA LYS A 12 -8.20 -1.26 4.34
C LYS A 12 -8.94 -2.54 4.71
N ASN A 13 -9.16 -3.42 3.72
CA ASN A 13 -10.05 -4.59 3.87
C ASN A 13 -9.29 -5.89 4.11
N ALA A 14 -8.02 -5.98 3.70
CA ALA A 14 -7.22 -7.19 3.87
C ALA A 14 -6.83 -7.42 5.33
N SER A 15 -6.92 -8.67 5.76
CA SER A 15 -6.39 -9.13 7.03
C SER A 15 -4.87 -8.90 7.12
N LYS A 16 -4.31 -9.06 8.32
CA LYS A 16 -2.86 -8.99 8.50
C LYS A 16 -2.13 -10.06 7.67
N ALA A 17 -2.71 -11.25 7.53
CA ALA A 17 -2.09 -12.33 6.75
C ALA A 17 -2.12 -12.01 5.24
N GLU A 18 -3.25 -11.51 4.73
CA GLU A 18 -3.42 -11.14 3.32
C GLU A 18 -2.54 -9.94 2.88
N ARG A 19 -2.02 -9.16 3.84
CA ARG A 19 -1.07 -8.08 3.55
C ARG A 19 0.39 -8.55 3.42
N HIS A 20 0.71 -9.73 3.94
CA HIS A 20 2.04 -10.36 3.81
C HIS A 20 2.06 -11.30 2.59
N ILE A 21 1.76 -10.74 1.40
CA ILE A 21 1.97 -11.47 0.14
C ILE A 21 3.48 -11.57 -0.16
N ASP A 22 3.88 -12.63 -0.86
CA ASP A 22 5.28 -12.88 -1.22
C ASP A 22 5.94 -11.68 -1.89
N GLU A 23 5.22 -10.97 -2.76
CA GLU A 23 5.74 -9.79 -3.46
C GLU A 23 6.02 -8.62 -2.53
N MET A 24 5.23 -8.46 -1.46
CA MET A 24 5.45 -7.43 -0.44
C MET A 24 6.63 -7.81 0.46
N GLU A 25 6.76 -9.08 0.83
CA GLU A 25 7.90 -9.59 1.61
C GLU A 25 9.22 -9.43 0.82
N ASP A 26 9.20 -9.76 -0.47
CA ASP A 26 10.36 -9.59 -1.34
C ASP A 26 10.67 -8.11 -1.60
N PHE A 27 9.64 -7.27 -1.74
CA PHE A 27 9.81 -5.83 -1.81
C PHE A 27 10.45 -5.27 -0.54
N ALA A 28 10.01 -5.71 0.65
CA ALA A 28 10.57 -5.29 1.93
C ALA A 28 12.06 -5.64 2.06
N LYS A 29 12.47 -6.81 1.58
CA LYS A 29 13.89 -7.24 1.55
C LYS A 29 14.72 -6.42 0.57
N LYS A 30 14.21 -6.16 -0.63
CA LYS A 30 14.94 -5.43 -1.69
C LYS A 30 15.01 -3.92 -1.45
N HIS A 31 13.95 -3.35 -0.88
CA HIS A 31 13.76 -1.90 -0.74
C HIS A 31 13.40 -1.49 0.70
N PRO A 32 14.23 -1.81 1.71
CA PRO A 32 13.86 -1.65 3.12
C PRO A 32 13.51 -0.21 3.51
N ILE A 33 14.22 0.80 2.96
CA ILE A 33 13.94 2.21 3.26
C ILE A 33 12.58 2.65 2.70
N ILE A 34 12.24 2.21 1.48
CA ILE A 34 10.97 2.54 0.83
C ILE A 34 9.84 1.80 1.55
N PHE A 35 10.07 0.52 1.88
CA PHE A 35 9.13 -0.28 2.66
C PHE A 35 8.84 0.34 4.02
N MET A 36 9.84 0.85 4.75
CA MET A 36 9.59 1.49 6.06
C MET A 36 8.69 2.73 5.94
N LYS A 37 8.83 3.52 4.86
CA LYS A 37 7.93 4.65 4.58
C LYS A 37 6.51 4.16 4.26
N PHE A 38 6.40 3.16 3.39
CA PHE A 38 5.12 2.52 3.07
C PHE A 38 4.45 1.97 4.34
N HIS A 39 5.16 1.18 5.13
CA HIS A 39 4.68 0.55 6.36
C HIS A 39 4.15 1.61 7.34
N LYS A 40 4.90 2.70 7.54
CA LYS A 40 4.48 3.82 8.40
C LYS A 40 3.12 4.39 7.98
N TYR A 41 2.94 4.75 6.71
CA TYR A 41 1.70 5.38 6.25
C TYR A 41 0.56 4.37 6.04
N SER A 42 0.87 3.13 5.66
CA SER A 42 -0.13 2.07 5.48
C SER A 42 -0.88 1.76 6.79
N ARG A 43 -0.23 1.95 7.94
CA ARG A 43 -0.86 1.81 9.26
C ARG A 43 -2.07 2.74 9.41
N ASP A 44 -1.92 4.00 9.03
CA ASP A 44 -3.00 4.98 9.12
C ASP A 44 -4.14 4.66 8.14
N ILE A 45 -3.84 4.09 6.96
CA ILE A 45 -4.87 3.59 6.04
C ILE A 45 -5.69 2.47 6.69
N VAL A 46 -5.02 1.53 7.35
CA VAL A 46 -5.66 0.37 7.99
C VAL A 46 -6.53 0.81 9.17
N GLU A 47 -5.97 1.61 10.08
CA GLU A 47 -6.55 1.87 11.40
C GLU A 47 -7.60 2.99 11.42
N ARG A 48 -7.63 3.91 10.45
CA ARG A 48 -8.43 5.15 10.52
C ARG A 48 -9.57 5.22 9.52
N ASN A 49 -10.59 6.01 9.84
CA ASN A 49 -11.67 6.30 8.90
C ASN A 49 -11.18 7.15 7.73
N GLU A 50 -11.85 7.06 6.59
CA GLU A 50 -11.40 7.72 5.35
C GLU A 50 -11.49 9.25 5.40
N ASP A 51 -12.32 9.79 6.29
CA ASP A 51 -12.49 11.21 6.56
C ASP A 51 -11.51 11.77 7.62
N ASP A 52 -10.71 10.91 8.27
CA ASP A 52 -9.67 11.32 9.22
C ASP A 52 -8.53 12.06 8.47
N GLU A 53 -8.15 13.24 8.95
CA GLU A 53 -7.06 14.04 8.37
C GLU A 53 -5.74 13.25 8.22
N LYS A 54 -5.46 12.34 9.15
CA LYS A 54 -4.28 11.46 9.08
C LYS A 54 -4.44 10.39 8.02
N TYR A 55 -5.64 9.87 7.79
CA TYR A 55 -5.90 8.97 6.66
C TYR A 55 -5.65 9.69 5.35
N ILE A 56 -6.25 10.87 5.17
CA ILE A 56 -6.11 11.68 3.94
C ILE A 56 -4.63 12.00 3.70
N LYS A 57 -3.90 12.39 4.75
CA LYS A 57 -2.46 12.64 4.67
C LYS A 57 -1.67 11.38 4.30
N ALA A 58 -1.95 10.25 4.93
CA ALA A 58 -1.28 8.99 4.64
C ALA A 58 -1.53 8.54 3.20
N LYS A 59 -2.77 8.68 2.70
CA LYS A 59 -3.15 8.38 1.32
C LYS A 59 -2.31 9.21 0.35
N ASN A 60 -2.28 10.53 0.53
CA ASN A 60 -1.50 11.45 -0.30
C ASN A 60 0.01 11.13 -0.28
N GLU A 61 0.57 10.81 0.88
CA GLU A 61 2.00 10.47 0.99
C GLU A 61 2.32 9.11 0.34
N LEU A 62 1.43 8.13 0.45
CA LEU A 62 1.55 6.85 -0.24
C LEU A 62 1.46 7.03 -1.76
N GLU A 63 0.53 7.84 -2.27
CA GLU A 63 0.44 8.10 -3.71
C GLU A 63 1.72 8.74 -4.27
N LYS A 64 2.31 9.70 -3.53
CA LYS A 64 3.61 10.27 -3.88
C LYS A 64 4.70 9.19 -3.89
N LEU A 65 4.76 8.35 -2.86
CA LEU A 65 5.73 7.27 -2.75
C LEU A 65 5.60 6.28 -3.92
N PHE A 66 4.37 5.88 -4.26
CA PHE A 66 4.06 4.99 -5.38
C PHE A 66 4.43 5.62 -6.72
N ASN A 67 4.18 6.91 -6.93
CA ASN A 67 4.56 7.58 -8.16
C ASN A 67 6.09 7.69 -8.30
N GLN A 68 6.82 7.98 -7.22
CA GLN A 68 8.27 8.07 -7.22
C GLN A 68 8.95 6.71 -7.46
N HIS A 69 8.36 5.63 -6.95
CA HIS A 69 8.93 4.27 -6.94
C HIS A 69 8.07 3.27 -7.71
N SER A 70 7.36 3.73 -8.75
CA SER A 70 6.35 2.90 -9.43
C SER A 70 6.91 1.63 -10.06
N SER A 71 8.15 1.66 -10.55
CA SER A 71 8.87 0.48 -11.06
C SER A 71 9.16 -0.52 -9.96
N ASP A 72 9.59 -0.05 -8.78
CA ASP A 72 9.95 -0.91 -7.66
C ASP A 72 8.72 -1.61 -7.08
N PHE A 73 7.57 -0.92 -7.05
CA PHE A 73 6.30 -1.49 -6.58
C PHE A 73 5.54 -2.31 -7.63
N SER A 74 6.01 -2.38 -8.88
CA SER A 74 5.26 -2.99 -10.00
C SER A 74 4.73 -4.40 -9.68
N SER A 75 5.59 -5.29 -9.16
CA SER A 75 5.20 -6.65 -8.78
C SER A 75 4.15 -6.67 -7.66
N VAL A 76 4.24 -5.77 -6.68
CA VAL A 76 3.23 -5.64 -5.62
C VAL A 76 1.90 -5.17 -6.22
N PHE A 77 1.93 -4.17 -7.09
CA PHE A 77 0.73 -3.63 -7.73
C PHE A 77 0.00 -4.69 -8.57
N GLU A 78 0.74 -5.46 -9.35
CA GLU A 78 0.20 -6.56 -10.15
C GLU A 78 -0.37 -7.68 -9.27
N ALA A 79 0.37 -8.07 -8.23
CA ALA A 79 -0.10 -9.08 -7.29
C ALA A 79 -1.39 -8.67 -6.58
N VAL A 80 -1.50 -7.42 -6.13
CA VAL A 80 -2.73 -6.96 -5.47
C VAL A 80 -3.92 -7.01 -6.43
N LYS A 81 -3.75 -6.55 -7.69
CA LYS A 81 -4.82 -6.63 -8.71
C LYS A 81 -5.24 -8.06 -9.04
N SER A 82 -4.30 -8.99 -9.04
CA SER A 82 -4.57 -10.38 -9.42
C SER A 82 -5.16 -11.21 -8.28
N LYS A 83 -4.74 -10.95 -7.03
CA LYS A 83 -5.07 -11.79 -5.86
C LYS A 83 -6.29 -11.28 -5.10
N PHE A 84 -6.61 -9.99 -5.22
CA PHE A 84 -7.67 -9.36 -4.45
C PHE A 84 -8.64 -8.60 -5.35
N ASN A 85 -9.94 -8.70 -5.05
CA ASN A 85 -11.02 -8.05 -5.80
C ASN A 85 -11.83 -7.13 -4.86
N TYR A 86 -11.14 -6.19 -4.22
CA TYR A 86 -11.74 -5.16 -3.37
C TYR A 86 -12.08 -3.88 -4.16
#